data_AF-A0A7S4NSB1-F1
#
_entry.id   AF-A0A7S4NSB1-F1
#
_cell.length_a   1.000
_cell.length_b   1.000
_cell.length_c   1.000
_cell.angle_alpha   90.00
_cell.angle_beta   90.00
_cell.angle_gamma   90.00
#
_symmetry.space_group_name_H-M   'P 1'
#
loop_
_entity.id
_entity.type
_entity.pdbx_description
1 polymer ?
#
loop_
_entity_poly.entity_id
_entity_poly.type
_entity_poly.pdbx_seq_one_letter_code
_entity_poly.pdbx_strand_id
1 'polypeptide(L)'
;EKAARIQRNIEKKEQREAERLANINGEWKLHLVIDLDFEALMTEGEAKSLGMQLAYVYSVCKNTNYHVWPAFVGLKDNSYLKSCLLKSCRQFDRFPFYVGGDPVSDMYTEVFPNLIYLSPDSHFVLTDVQTGKLEYSPKRSTRKAFSCELDTVPYDIEYTPSDIL
;
A
#
# COMPACT_ATOMS: atom_id res chain seq x y z
N GLU A 1 -2.66 -37.60 -18.76
CA GLU A 1 -2.95 -36.71 -17.60
C GLU A 1 -1.89 -35.64 -17.30
N LYS A 2 -0.58 -35.97 -17.20
CA LYS A 2 0.47 -34.98 -16.90
C LYS A 2 0.52 -33.80 -17.89
N ALA A 3 0.44 -34.07 -19.19
CA ALA A 3 0.46 -33.02 -20.22
C ALA A 3 -0.75 -32.07 -20.14
N ALA A 4 -1.96 -32.60 -19.93
CA ALA A 4 -3.17 -31.80 -19.75
C ALA A 4 -3.12 -30.92 -18.48
N ARG A 5 -2.45 -31.39 -17.43
CA ARG A 5 -2.23 -30.63 -16.19
C ARG A 5 -1.20 -29.51 -16.37
N ILE A 6 -0.15 -29.75 -17.15
CA ILE A 6 0.84 -28.72 -17.49
C ILE A 6 0.20 -27.65 -18.39
N GLN A 7 -0.58 -28.06 -19.39
CA GLN A 7 -1.29 -27.14 -20.28
C GLN A 7 -2.25 -26.23 -19.51
N ARG A 8 -3.06 -26.79 -18.59
CA ARG A 8 -3.91 -25.99 -17.69
C ARG A 8 -3.15 -24.99 -16.81
N ASN A 9 -1.92 -25.32 -16.42
CA ASN A 9 -1.11 -24.42 -15.60
C ASN A 9 -0.50 -23.28 -16.42
N ILE A 10 -0.12 -23.54 -17.67
CA ILE A 10 0.34 -22.53 -18.63
C ILE A 10 -0.80 -21.58 -18.97
N GLU A 11 -1.97 -22.14 -19.33
CA GLU A 11 -3.18 -21.35 -19.61
C GLU A 11 -3.57 -20.48 -18.42
N LYS A 12 -3.55 -21.02 -17.19
CA LYS A 12 -3.81 -20.21 -15.98
C LYS A 12 -2.78 -19.11 -15.75
N LYS A 13 -1.51 -19.35 -16.10
CA LYS A 13 -0.45 -18.35 -15.96
C LYS A 13 -0.63 -17.23 -16.98
N GLU A 14 -0.91 -17.58 -18.22
CA GLU A 14 -1.19 -16.63 -19.30
C GLU A 14 -2.48 -15.84 -19.03
N GLN A 15 -3.52 -16.49 -18.49
CA GLN A 15 -4.77 -15.84 -18.11
C GLN A 15 -4.58 -14.86 -16.95
N ARG A 16 -3.76 -15.21 -15.95
CA ARG A 16 -3.36 -14.30 -14.88
C ARG A 16 -2.52 -13.13 -15.38
N GLU A 17 -1.64 -13.37 -16.34
CA GLU A 17 -0.82 -12.31 -16.95
C GLU A 17 -1.67 -11.38 -17.82
N ALA A 18 -2.65 -11.92 -18.54
CA ALA A 18 -3.62 -11.17 -19.34
C ALA A 18 -4.60 -10.38 -18.46
N GLU A 19 -5.12 -10.97 -17.38
CA GLU A 19 -5.91 -10.27 -16.37
C GLU A 19 -5.07 -9.19 -15.68
N ARG A 20 -3.80 -9.48 -15.33
CA ARG A 20 -2.85 -8.49 -14.80
C ARG A 20 -2.69 -7.32 -15.75
N LEU A 21 -2.46 -7.57 -17.04
CA LEU A 21 -2.32 -6.52 -18.07
C LEU A 21 -3.62 -5.77 -18.32
N ALA A 22 -4.77 -6.45 -18.35
CA ALA A 22 -6.09 -5.82 -18.48
C ALA A 22 -6.44 -4.99 -17.25
N ASN A 23 -5.99 -5.39 -16.07
CA ASN A 23 -6.17 -4.64 -14.85
C ASN A 23 -5.12 -3.54 -14.67
N ILE A 24 -3.95 -3.63 -15.30
CA ILE A 24 -3.01 -2.49 -15.36
C ILE A 24 -3.52 -1.45 -16.38
N ASN A 25 -4.10 -1.90 -17.49
CA ASN A 25 -4.53 -1.06 -18.61
C ASN A 25 -6.04 -0.72 -18.59
N GLY A 26 -6.77 -1.13 -17.56
CA GLY A 26 -8.21 -0.87 -17.42
C GLY A 26 -8.50 0.58 -17.04
N GLU A 27 -9.71 1.07 -17.34
CA GLU A 27 -10.18 2.42 -16.98
C GLU A 27 -10.46 2.55 -15.46
N TRP A 28 -9.45 2.28 -14.62
CA TRP A 28 -9.53 2.48 -13.19
C TRP A 28 -9.44 3.96 -12.87
N LYS A 29 -10.33 4.45 -12.00
CA LYS A 29 -10.30 5.83 -11.55
C LYS A 29 -9.27 6.07 -10.44
N LEU A 30 -8.88 5.03 -9.69
CA LEU A 30 -7.95 5.15 -8.57
C LEU A 30 -7.12 3.87 -8.37
N HIS A 31 -5.79 4.04 -8.27
CA HIS A 31 -4.87 2.96 -7.92
C HIS A 31 -4.48 3.10 -6.43
N LEU A 32 -4.80 2.09 -5.61
CA LEU A 32 -4.51 2.05 -4.19
C LEU A 32 -3.31 1.15 -3.93
N VAL A 33 -2.16 1.74 -3.63
CA VAL A 33 -0.96 0.99 -3.27
C VAL A 33 -0.87 0.86 -1.75
N ILE A 34 -0.71 -0.38 -1.25
CA ILE A 34 -0.43 -0.66 0.15
C ILE A 34 1.02 -1.12 0.28
N ASP A 35 1.83 -0.27 0.90
CA ASP A 35 3.24 -0.53 1.20
C ASP A 35 3.38 -1.40 2.46
N LEU A 36 4.00 -2.56 2.32
CA LEU A 36 4.16 -3.57 3.36
C LEU A 36 5.63 -3.77 3.80
N ASP A 37 6.56 -2.89 3.39
CA ASP A 37 7.97 -3.01 3.79
C ASP A 37 8.25 -2.60 5.26
N PHE A 38 7.20 -2.40 6.06
CA PHE A 38 7.26 -2.06 7.48
C PHE A 38 7.10 -3.26 8.43
N GLU A 39 7.02 -4.49 7.90
CA GLU A 39 6.80 -5.69 8.72
C GLU A 39 7.82 -5.84 9.85
N ALA A 40 9.09 -5.50 9.61
CA ALA A 40 10.15 -5.60 10.60
C ALA A 40 9.94 -4.70 11.84
N LEU A 41 9.06 -3.69 11.73
CA LEU A 41 8.70 -2.78 12.80
C LEU A 41 7.47 -3.23 13.59
N MET A 42 6.81 -4.30 13.17
CA MET A 42 5.57 -4.79 13.76
C MET A 42 5.83 -5.95 14.73
N THR A 43 5.08 -5.96 15.83
CA THR A 43 4.93 -7.15 16.68
C THR A 43 4.10 -8.22 15.97
N GLU A 44 4.15 -9.45 16.47
CA GLU A 44 3.30 -10.54 15.95
C GLU A 44 1.80 -10.23 16.03
N GLY A 45 1.35 -9.51 17.06
CA GLY A 45 -0.04 -9.11 17.22
C GLY A 45 -0.46 -8.11 16.14
N GLU A 46 0.39 -7.14 15.85
CA GLU A 46 0.16 -6.14 14.80
C GLU A 46 0.18 -6.77 13.41
N ALA A 47 1.11 -7.69 13.13
CA ALA A 47 1.15 -8.40 11.86
C ALA A 47 -0.11 -9.26 11.62
N LYS A 48 -0.63 -9.92 12.67
CA LYS A 48 -1.93 -10.63 12.60
C LYS A 48 -3.09 -9.67 12.30
N SER A 49 -3.12 -8.53 12.99
CA SER A 49 -4.12 -7.49 12.78
C SER A 49 -4.08 -6.96 11.34
N LEU A 50 -2.89 -6.64 10.83
CA LEU A 50 -2.68 -6.18 9.46
C LEU A 50 -3.12 -7.24 8.44
N GLY A 51 -2.79 -8.51 8.65
CA GLY A 51 -3.26 -9.59 7.77
C GLY A 51 -4.79 -9.67 7.65
N MET A 52 -5.54 -9.38 8.72
CA MET A 52 -7.00 -9.28 8.67
C MET A 52 -7.47 -8.02 7.92
N GLN A 53 -6.81 -6.88 8.14
CA GLN A 53 -7.11 -5.63 7.43
C GLN A 53 -6.91 -5.76 5.92
N LEU A 54 -5.83 -6.41 5.48
CA LEU A 54 -5.55 -6.66 4.06
C LEU A 54 -6.62 -7.57 3.43
N ALA A 55 -7.08 -8.60 4.14
CA ALA A 55 -8.18 -9.45 3.68
C ALA A 55 -9.49 -8.65 3.55
N TYR A 56 -9.74 -7.72 4.49
CA TYR A 56 -10.89 -6.82 4.43
C TYR A 56 -10.81 -5.86 3.23
N VAL A 57 -9.64 -5.27 2.94
CA VAL A 57 -9.44 -4.40 1.76
C VAL A 57 -9.85 -5.14 0.48
N TYR A 58 -9.38 -6.37 0.29
CA TYR A 58 -9.78 -7.16 -0.88
C TYR A 58 -11.30 -7.36 -0.94
N SER A 59 -11.92 -7.73 0.18
CA SER A 59 -13.37 -7.90 0.27
C SER A 59 -14.12 -6.62 -0.11
N VAL A 60 -13.65 -5.45 0.33
CA VAL A 60 -14.27 -4.17 -0.01
C VAL A 60 -14.10 -3.86 -1.50
N CYS A 61 -12.87 -3.97 -2.03
CA CYS A 61 -12.58 -3.67 -3.44
C CYS A 61 -13.38 -4.57 -4.40
N LYS A 62 -13.56 -5.85 -4.05
CA LYS A 62 -14.35 -6.80 -4.84
C LYS A 62 -15.84 -6.47 -4.87
N ASN A 63 -16.38 -5.93 -3.77
CA ASN A 63 -17.81 -5.70 -3.61
C ASN A 63 -18.24 -4.26 -3.93
N THR A 64 -17.30 -3.33 -4.11
CA THR A 64 -17.61 -1.99 -4.60
C THR A 64 -17.69 -2.02 -6.13
N ASN A 65 -18.60 -1.24 -6.72
CA ASN A 65 -18.73 -1.08 -8.17
C ASN A 65 -17.49 -0.34 -8.73
N TYR A 66 -16.41 -1.11 -8.88
CA TYR A 66 -15.16 -0.95 -9.61
C TYR A 66 -14.73 0.48 -9.98
N HIS A 67 -13.99 1.11 -9.06
CA HIS A 67 -13.14 2.27 -9.36
C HIS A 67 -11.79 2.25 -8.63
N VAL A 68 -11.56 1.28 -7.74
CA VAL A 68 -10.32 1.18 -6.94
C VAL A 68 -9.62 -0.12 -7.28
N TRP A 69 -8.39 -0.01 -7.79
CA TRP A 69 -7.51 -1.14 -8.05
C TRP A 69 -6.47 -1.22 -6.92
N PRO A 70 -6.45 -2.25 -6.07
CA PRO A 70 -5.43 -2.35 -5.02
C PRO A 70 -4.14 -3.02 -5.53
N ALA A 71 -2.99 -2.69 -4.94
CA ALA A 71 -1.74 -3.40 -5.11
C ALA A 71 -1.03 -3.51 -3.76
N PHE A 72 -0.54 -4.70 -3.40
CA PHE A 72 0.22 -4.94 -2.17
C PHE A 72 1.69 -5.14 -2.52
N VAL A 73 2.55 -4.24 -2.05
CA VAL A 73 3.96 -4.18 -2.41
C VAL A 73 4.84 -4.35 -1.17
N GLY A 74 6.10 -4.76 -1.34
CA GLY A 74 7.02 -5.01 -0.22
C GLY A 74 6.71 -6.25 0.62
N LEU A 75 5.78 -7.13 0.18
CA LEU A 75 5.45 -8.36 0.91
C LEU A 75 6.43 -9.49 0.57
N LYS A 76 7.40 -9.73 1.46
CA LYS A 76 8.43 -10.75 1.28
C LYS A 76 7.84 -12.17 1.31
N ASP A 77 8.37 -13.07 0.46
CA ASP A 77 7.84 -14.44 0.31
C ASP A 77 7.92 -15.29 1.59
N ASN A 78 8.95 -15.07 2.41
CA ASN A 78 9.20 -15.83 3.64
C ASN A 78 8.85 -15.03 4.90
N SER A 79 7.89 -14.12 4.79
CA SER A 79 7.56 -13.19 5.86
C SER A 79 6.47 -13.71 6.80
N TYR A 80 6.54 -13.29 8.06
CA TYR A 80 5.51 -13.61 9.06
C TYR A 80 4.17 -12.99 8.68
N LEU A 81 4.17 -11.77 8.14
CA LEU A 81 2.97 -11.09 7.63
C LEU A 81 2.31 -11.89 6.51
N LYS A 82 3.08 -12.43 5.55
CA LYS A 82 2.55 -13.29 4.50
C LYS A 82 1.91 -14.55 5.07
N SER A 83 2.51 -15.15 6.10
CA SER A 83 1.93 -16.30 6.80
C SER A 83 0.62 -15.95 7.53
N CYS A 84 0.52 -14.75 8.09
CA CYS A 84 -0.71 -14.25 8.72
C CYS A 84 -1.81 -14.01 7.68
N LEU A 85 -1.46 -13.38 6.55
CA LEU A 85 -2.38 -13.15 5.43
C LEU A 85 -2.93 -14.47 4.87
N LEU A 86 -2.06 -15.48 4.69
CA LEU A 86 -2.44 -16.84 4.28
C LEU A 86 -3.47 -17.49 5.22
N LYS A 87 -3.30 -17.31 6.54
CA LYS A 87 -4.21 -17.86 7.56
C LYS A 87 -5.56 -17.14 7.54
N SER A 88 -5.54 -15.80 7.44
CA SER A 88 -6.73 -14.96 7.42
C SER A 88 -7.49 -15.01 6.09
N CYS A 89 -6.77 -15.22 4.98
CA CYS A 89 -7.32 -15.30 3.64
C CYS A 89 -6.60 -16.39 2.83
N ARG A 90 -7.15 -17.61 2.84
CA ARG A 90 -6.58 -18.77 2.12
C ARG A 90 -6.55 -18.64 0.59
N GLN A 91 -7.12 -17.56 0.04
CA GLN A 91 -7.16 -17.30 -1.40
C GLN A 91 -6.32 -16.07 -1.78
N PHE A 92 -5.45 -15.57 -0.90
CA PHE A 92 -4.64 -14.37 -1.17
C PHE A 92 -3.76 -14.52 -2.42
N ASP A 93 -3.25 -15.73 -2.66
CA ASP A 93 -2.48 -16.17 -3.83
C ASP A 93 -3.29 -16.21 -5.13
N ARG A 94 -4.59 -15.89 -5.03
CA ARG A 94 -5.53 -15.78 -6.16
C ARG A 94 -6.17 -14.41 -6.25
N PHE A 95 -5.66 -13.42 -5.51
CA PHE A 95 -6.11 -12.05 -5.70
C PHE A 95 -5.87 -11.64 -7.15
N PRO A 96 -6.83 -10.93 -7.78
CA PRO A 96 -6.73 -10.55 -9.19
C PRO A 96 -5.72 -9.41 -9.43
N PHE A 97 -5.05 -8.95 -8.36
CA PHE A 97 -4.14 -7.82 -8.35
C PHE A 97 -2.76 -8.19 -7.81
N TYR A 98 -1.81 -7.28 -8.01
CA TYR A 98 -0.42 -7.51 -7.62
C TYR A 98 -0.27 -7.66 -6.11
N VAL A 99 0.38 -8.75 -5.70
CA VAL A 99 0.83 -9.00 -4.33
C VAL A 99 2.24 -9.57 -4.44
N GLY A 100 3.25 -8.81 -4.01
CA GLY A 100 4.63 -9.24 -4.19
C GLY A 100 5.64 -8.47 -3.35
N GLY A 101 6.90 -8.92 -3.45
CA GLY A 101 8.01 -8.44 -2.64
C GLY A 101 8.72 -7.20 -3.16
N ASP A 102 8.46 -6.79 -4.42
CA ASP A 102 9.09 -5.61 -4.99
C ASP A 102 8.67 -4.34 -4.22
N PRO A 103 9.61 -3.42 -3.92
CA PRO A 103 9.30 -2.18 -3.21
C PRO A 103 8.53 -1.19 -4.10
N VAL A 104 7.87 -0.21 -3.48
CA VAL A 104 7.10 0.83 -4.19
C VAL A 104 7.95 1.54 -5.24
N SER A 105 9.20 1.88 -4.91
CA SER A 105 10.13 2.59 -5.79
C SER A 105 10.39 1.86 -7.11
N ASP A 106 10.46 0.54 -7.05
CA ASP A 106 10.86 -0.30 -8.18
C ASP A 106 9.63 -0.64 -9.03
N MET A 107 8.48 -0.88 -8.39
CA MET A 107 7.23 -1.19 -9.09
C MET A 107 6.65 0.04 -9.82
N TYR A 108 6.85 1.24 -9.28
CA TYR A 108 6.23 2.47 -9.77
C TYR A 108 7.23 3.51 -10.25
N THR A 109 8.45 3.13 -10.64
CA THR A 109 9.54 4.07 -10.96
C THR A 109 9.11 5.21 -11.90
N GLU A 110 8.36 4.92 -12.97
CA GLU A 110 7.96 5.92 -13.96
C GLU A 110 6.90 6.92 -13.46
N VAL A 111 6.07 6.51 -12.50
CA VAL A 111 4.97 7.32 -11.95
C VAL A 111 5.19 7.69 -10.50
N PHE A 112 6.37 7.37 -9.94
CA PHE A 112 6.72 7.60 -8.54
C PHE A 112 6.52 9.07 -8.12
N PRO A 113 6.90 10.09 -8.94
CA PRO A 113 6.64 11.49 -8.60
C PRO A 113 5.15 11.86 -8.50
N ASN A 114 4.26 11.08 -9.11
CA ASN A 114 2.81 11.29 -9.11
C ASN A 114 2.12 10.51 -7.98
N LEU A 115 2.85 9.72 -7.19
CA LEU A 115 2.29 9.00 -6.06
C LEU A 115 2.04 9.94 -4.88
N ILE A 116 0.85 9.83 -4.29
CA ILE A 116 0.49 10.55 -3.07
C ILE A 116 0.54 9.56 -1.92
N TYR A 117 1.56 9.68 -1.06
CA TYR A 117 1.65 8.85 0.14
C TYR A 117 0.72 9.40 1.23
N LEU A 118 -0.28 8.60 1.61
CA LEU A 118 -1.23 8.98 2.66
C LEU A 118 -0.59 8.79 4.03
N SER A 119 -0.16 9.89 4.64
CA SER A 119 0.34 9.93 6.01
C SER A 119 -0.46 10.92 6.83
N PRO A 120 -0.87 10.58 8.07
CA PRO A 120 -1.50 11.55 8.95
C PRO A 120 -0.58 12.76 9.18
N ASP A 121 0.75 12.55 9.21
CA ASP A 121 1.72 13.60 9.53
C ASP A 121 2.05 14.54 8.36
N SER A 122 1.41 14.37 7.21
CA SER A 122 1.56 15.28 6.08
C SER A 122 1.08 16.70 6.40
N HIS A 123 1.81 17.69 5.89
CA HIS A 123 1.38 19.10 5.88
C HIS A 123 0.37 19.40 4.78
N PHE A 124 0.13 18.45 3.87
CA PHE A 124 -0.85 18.58 2.80
C PHE A 124 -2.12 17.80 3.12
N VAL A 125 -3.26 18.40 2.80
CA VAL A 125 -4.57 17.77 2.90
C VAL A 125 -5.00 17.37 1.50
N LEU A 126 -5.33 16.10 1.33
CA LEU A 126 -5.99 15.60 0.12
C LEU A 126 -7.44 16.09 0.11
N THR A 127 -7.74 17.03 -0.78
CA THR A 127 -9.07 17.66 -0.88
C THR A 127 -9.96 17.00 -1.93
N ASP A 128 -9.36 16.36 -2.92
CA ASP A 128 -10.04 15.57 -3.94
C ASP A 128 -9.22 14.33 -4.30
N VAL A 129 -9.80 13.16 -4.04
CA VAL A 129 -9.18 11.85 -4.27
C VAL A 129 -9.09 11.51 -5.77
N GLN A 130 -10.03 11.99 -6.59
CA GLN A 130 -10.07 11.65 -8.02
C GLN A 130 -9.02 12.41 -8.82
N THR A 131 -8.83 13.68 -8.48
CA THR A 131 -7.86 14.55 -9.17
C THR A 131 -6.49 14.58 -8.50
N GLY A 132 -6.38 14.01 -7.28
CA GLY A 132 -5.16 14.09 -6.48
C GLY A 132 -4.88 15.49 -5.96
N LYS A 133 -5.89 16.38 -5.88
CA LYS A 133 -5.69 17.77 -5.48
C LYS A 133 -5.29 17.86 -4.01
N LEU A 134 -4.10 18.41 -3.77
CA LEU A 134 -3.53 18.66 -2.46
C LEU A 134 -3.62 20.15 -2.11
N GLU A 135 -3.97 20.47 -0.86
CA GLU A 135 -3.91 21.82 -0.32
C GLU A 135 -3.01 21.86 0.91
N TYR A 136 -2.12 22.84 0.98
CA TYR A 136 -1.25 23.02 2.14
C TYR A 136 -2.08 23.42 3.37
N SER A 137 -1.90 22.70 4.46
CA SER A 137 -2.55 22.94 5.75
C SER A 137 -1.49 22.96 6.85
N PRO A 138 -1.10 24.14 7.36
CA PRO A 138 -0.08 24.27 8.41
C PRO A 138 -0.55 23.76 9.79
N LYS A 139 -1.74 23.14 9.90
CA LYS A 139 -2.41 22.82 11.16
C LYS A 139 -1.77 21.69 11.99
N ARG A 140 -0.60 21.18 11.61
CA ARG A 140 0.18 20.22 12.42
C ARG A 140 1.55 20.80 12.82
N SER A 141 1.55 21.95 13.49
CA SER A 141 2.65 22.27 14.42
C SER A 141 2.53 21.32 15.61
N THR A 142 3.12 20.13 15.52
CA THR A 142 3.21 19.22 16.67
C THR A 142 4.25 19.79 17.65
N ARG A 143 3.79 20.56 18.64
CA ARG A 143 4.60 20.85 19.83
C ARG A 143 4.87 19.53 20.57
N LYS A 144 5.98 18.87 20.27
CA LYS A 144 6.52 17.79 21.10
C LYS A 144 7.50 18.40 22.07
N ALA A 145 7.03 18.66 23.29
CA ALA A 145 7.93 18.92 24.41
C ALA A 145 8.54 17.60 24.87
N PHE A 146 9.84 17.42 24.69
CA PHE A 146 10.58 16.33 25.32
C PHE A 146 11.04 16.80 26.69
N SER A 147 10.52 16.21 27.77
CA SER A 147 11.07 16.38 29.11
C SER A 147 12.14 15.30 29.33
N CYS A 148 13.41 15.67 29.22
CA CYS A 148 14.49 14.97 29.90
C CYS A 148 14.80 15.77 31.18
N GLU A 149 15.09 15.12 32.30
CA GLU A 149 15.15 15.73 33.63
C GLU A 149 16.26 16.77 33.87
N LEU A 150 16.89 17.31 32.82
CA LEU A 150 17.82 18.44 32.91
C LEU A 150 17.53 19.40 31.75
N ASP A 151 17.11 20.62 32.11
CA ASP A 151 16.88 21.81 31.28
C ASP A 151 15.84 21.69 30.14
N THR A 152 14.60 22.08 30.47
CA THR A 152 13.55 22.35 29.47
C THR A 152 13.85 23.65 28.72
N VAL A 153 14.48 23.54 27.55
CA VAL A 153 14.43 24.60 26.53
C VAL A 153 13.37 24.21 25.50
N PRO A 154 12.19 24.85 25.48
CA PRO A 154 11.25 24.66 24.39
C PRO A 154 11.88 25.23 23.12
N TYR A 155 12.11 24.38 22.12
CA TYR A 155 12.41 24.83 20.77
C TYR A 155 11.21 24.51 19.88
N ASP A 156 10.66 25.54 19.24
CA ASP A 156 9.64 25.38 18.23
C ASP A 156 10.37 25.02 16.91
N ILE A 157 10.13 23.82 16.37
CA ILE A 157 10.59 23.47 15.03
C ILE A 157 9.61 24.08 14.04
N GLU A 158 9.90 25.30 13.57
CA GLU A 158 9.21 25.87 12.42
C GLU A 158 9.82 25.29 11.13
N TYR A 159 9.09 24.37 10.50
CA TYR A 159 9.45 23.91 9.16
C TYR A 159 8.90 24.91 8.15
N THR A 160 9.78 25.70 7.55
CA THR A 160 9.45 26.45 6.33
C THR A 160 9.58 25.47 5.17
N PRO A 161 8.48 25.15 4.43
CA PRO A 161 8.61 24.35 3.22
C PRO A 161 9.38 25.23 2.22
N SER A 162 10.68 25.02 2.11
CA SER A 162 11.48 25.65 1.08
C SER A 162 11.14 24.94 -0.22
N ASP A 163 10.47 25.64 -1.12
CA ASP A 163 10.39 25.40 -2.57
C ASP A 163 10.64 23.95 -3.04
N ILE A 164 9.63 23.09 -2.88
CA ILE A 164 9.53 21.85 -3.65
C ILE A 164 8.24 21.92 -4.45
N LEU A 165 8.36 22.53 -5.63
CA LEU A 165 7.52 22.29 -6.81
C LEU A 165 8.43 21.79 -7.93
#